data_AF-A0A147J5T1-F1
#
_entry.id   AF-A0A147J5T1-F1
#
_cell.length_a   1.000
_cell.length_b   1.000
_cell.length_c   1.000
_cell.angle_alpha   90.00
_cell.angle_beta   90.00
_cell.angle_gamma   90.00
#
_symmetry.space_group_name_H-M   'P 1'
#
loop_
_entity.id
_entity.type
_entity.pdbx_description
1 polymer ?
#
loop_
_entity_poly.entity_id
_entity_poly.type
_entity_poly.pdbx_seq_one_letter_code
_entity_poly.pdbx_strand_id
1 'polypeptide(L)'
;MIEVTPAVIGLGIEEEYADALAAIDDLRASLGKRPLTNNTPDGRLLLEIAWVEQEIFAQRLPIPVEAHTVFYLVGSGELNPIPGVRAPLHRLYLVLKGIGLIKPRHVPLLLSMIDDLYADAQAIWSELPVQEREVMDDLYARGAALRHQGEWPTANPLQRRQTGLDNPVLERHVPDFNNRMTDITASLFEHWRPYAAKKPPLDPPHPGLPRSAPPEPERPNPGWFRP
;
A
#
# COMPACT_ATOMS: atom_id res chain seq x y z
N MET A 1 -8.27 -7.56 -22.84
CA MET A 1 -7.99 -6.16 -22.43
C MET A 1 -9.25 -5.36 -22.11
N ILE A 2 -9.56 -5.22 -20.82
CA ILE A 2 -10.55 -4.27 -20.28
C ILE A 2 -9.96 -2.84 -20.35
N GLU A 3 -10.76 -1.85 -20.72
CA GLU A 3 -10.34 -0.44 -20.70
C GLU A 3 -10.15 0.07 -19.27
N VAL A 4 -8.99 0.68 -18.98
CA VAL A 4 -8.71 1.28 -17.68
C VAL A 4 -9.41 2.64 -17.60
N THR A 5 -10.58 2.66 -16.97
CA THR A 5 -11.42 3.87 -16.83
C THR A 5 -11.25 4.51 -15.44
N PRO A 6 -11.65 5.79 -15.25
CA PRO A 6 -11.69 6.41 -13.92
C PRO A 6 -12.49 5.61 -12.88
N ALA A 7 -13.55 4.91 -13.31
CA ALA A 7 -14.34 4.03 -12.45
C ALA A 7 -13.51 2.84 -11.91
N VAL A 8 -12.57 2.33 -12.70
CA VAL A 8 -11.62 1.29 -12.26
C VAL A 8 -10.52 1.90 -11.39
N ILE A 9 -10.03 3.09 -11.73
CA ILE A 9 -8.93 3.76 -11.00
C ILE A 9 -9.34 4.19 -9.58
N GLY A 10 -10.59 4.64 -9.38
CA GLY A 10 -11.12 5.10 -8.10
C GLY A 10 -11.20 6.62 -7.96
N LEU A 11 -11.68 7.07 -6.80
CA LEU A 11 -12.08 8.47 -6.53
C LEU A 11 -10.91 9.45 -6.32
N GLY A 12 -9.65 9.02 -6.46
CA GLY A 12 -8.50 9.90 -6.22
C GLY A 12 -8.10 9.94 -4.75
N ILE A 13 -7.81 11.13 -4.23
CA ILE A 13 -7.16 11.30 -2.92
C ILE A 13 -8.10 11.08 -1.73
N GLU A 14 -9.40 11.32 -1.92
CA GLU A 14 -10.43 11.15 -0.91
C GLU A 14 -10.56 9.69 -0.48
N GLU A 15 -10.43 8.76 -1.42
CA GLU A 15 -10.39 7.33 -1.12
C GLU A 15 -9.14 6.94 -0.35
N GLU A 16 -7.98 7.52 -0.70
CA GLU A 16 -6.72 7.25 0.00
C GLU A 16 -6.77 7.77 1.44
N TYR A 17 -7.36 8.95 1.67
CA TYR A 17 -7.59 9.48 3.02
C TYR A 17 -8.51 8.59 3.83
N ALA A 18 -9.63 8.13 3.24
CA ALA A 18 -10.54 7.21 3.92
C ALA A 18 -9.86 5.88 4.27
N ASP A 19 -9.06 5.33 3.34
CA ASP A 19 -8.32 4.08 3.54
C ASP A 19 -7.21 4.22 4.60
N ALA A 20 -6.50 5.36 4.62
CA ALA A 20 -5.50 5.66 5.64
C ALA A 20 -6.15 5.79 7.02
N LEU A 21 -7.24 6.54 7.15
CA LEU A 21 -7.96 6.72 8.42
C LEU A 21 -8.48 5.38 8.95
N ALA A 22 -9.08 4.54 8.10
CA ALA A 22 -9.52 3.21 8.50
C ALA A 22 -8.36 2.33 9.00
N ALA A 23 -7.19 2.38 8.34
CA ALA A 23 -6.01 1.67 8.81
C ALA A 23 -5.47 2.23 10.15
N ILE A 24 -5.54 3.54 10.35
CA ILE A 24 -5.16 4.21 11.61
C ILE A 24 -6.09 3.79 12.76
N ASP A 25 -7.39 3.70 12.53
CA ASP A 25 -8.36 3.25 13.53
C ASP A 25 -8.06 1.81 13.99
N ASP A 26 -7.80 0.91 13.04
CA ASP A 26 -7.42 -0.49 13.33
C ASP A 26 -6.07 -0.58 14.09
N LEU A 27 -5.11 0.28 13.75
CA LEU A 27 -3.85 0.40 14.48
C LEU A 27 -4.07 0.89 15.91
N ARG A 28 -4.89 1.93 16.11
CA ARG A 28 -5.22 2.44 17.44
C ARG A 28 -5.91 1.39 18.29
N ALA A 29 -6.83 0.62 17.70
CA ALA A 29 -7.49 -0.49 18.39
C ALA A 29 -6.48 -1.56 18.88
N SER A 30 -5.49 -1.90 18.03
CA SER A 30 -4.47 -2.92 18.35
C SER A 30 -3.40 -2.41 19.32
N LEU A 31 -3.02 -1.13 19.21
CA LEU A 31 -2.00 -0.49 20.05
C LEU A 31 -2.57 -0.01 21.39
N GLY A 32 -3.88 0.19 21.51
CA GLY A 32 -4.53 0.58 22.75
C GLY A 32 -3.96 1.86 23.36
N LYS A 33 -3.74 1.88 24.68
CA LYS A 33 -3.27 3.05 25.44
C LYS A 33 -1.73 3.08 25.62
N ARG A 34 -0.98 2.56 24.66
CA ARG A 34 0.49 2.60 24.70
C ARG A 34 1.00 4.05 24.73
N PRO A 35 2.15 4.33 25.38
CA PRO A 35 2.67 5.69 25.48
C PRO A 35 3.07 6.27 24.12
N LEU A 36 2.79 7.55 23.89
CA LEU A 36 3.33 8.29 22.75
C LEU A 36 4.78 8.68 23.07
N THR A 37 5.74 8.02 22.45
CA THR A 37 7.17 8.22 22.71
C THR A 37 8.03 7.82 21.52
N ASN A 38 9.15 8.51 21.32
CA ASN A 38 10.12 8.12 20.29
C ASN A 38 10.99 6.91 20.69
N ASN A 39 10.92 6.48 21.95
CA ASN A 39 11.83 5.47 22.50
C ASN A 39 11.44 4.03 22.15
N THR A 40 10.19 3.79 21.74
CA THR A 40 9.70 2.46 21.38
C THR A 40 9.09 2.44 19.97
N PRO A 41 9.11 1.30 19.26
CA PRO A 41 8.57 1.20 17.90
C PRO A 41 7.07 1.55 17.82
N ASP A 42 6.30 1.10 18.81
CA ASP A 42 4.87 1.35 18.94
C ASP A 42 4.58 2.81 19.29
N GLY A 43 5.38 3.42 20.15
CA GLY A 43 5.26 4.84 20.48
C GLY A 43 5.57 5.74 19.29
N ARG A 44 6.61 5.41 18.50
CA ARG A 44 6.95 6.11 17.26
C ARG A 44 5.82 6.01 16.24
N LEU A 45 5.24 4.82 16.08
CA LEU A 45 4.08 4.64 15.22
C LEU A 45 2.89 5.48 15.68
N LEU A 46 2.58 5.52 16.97
CA LEU A 46 1.48 6.33 17.51
C LEU A 46 1.67 7.83 17.26
N LEU A 47 2.91 8.33 17.32
CA LEU A 47 3.24 9.71 16.98
C LEU A 47 3.05 9.99 15.48
N GLU A 48 3.55 9.10 14.63
CA GLU A 48 3.41 9.22 13.17
C GLU A 48 1.94 9.19 12.74
N ILE A 49 1.14 8.25 13.23
CA ILE A 49 -0.28 8.16 12.83
C ILE A 49 -1.09 9.37 13.33
N ALA A 50 -0.73 9.96 14.48
CA ALA A 50 -1.39 11.18 14.95
C ALA A 50 -1.11 12.37 14.03
N TRP A 51 0.12 12.48 13.51
CA TRP A 51 0.46 13.47 12.50
C TRP A 51 -0.25 13.21 11.17
N VAL A 52 -0.23 11.97 10.66
CA VAL A 52 -0.92 11.59 9.42
C VAL A 52 -2.41 11.94 9.50
N GLU A 53 -3.07 11.56 10.60
CA GLU A 53 -4.48 11.84 10.86
C GLU A 53 -4.78 13.35 10.86
N GLN A 54 -3.96 14.14 11.55
CA GLN A 54 -4.08 15.60 11.55
C GLN A 54 -3.98 16.19 10.13
N GLU A 55 -2.98 15.76 9.34
CA GLU A 55 -2.77 16.29 8.00
C GLU A 55 -3.84 15.83 7.00
N ILE A 56 -4.42 14.63 7.18
CA ILE A 56 -5.59 14.19 6.42
C ILE A 56 -6.80 15.08 6.73
N PHE A 57 -7.11 15.32 8.01
CA PHE A 57 -8.24 16.18 8.39
C PHE A 57 -8.06 17.64 7.93
N ALA A 58 -6.82 18.11 7.87
CA ALA A 58 -6.49 19.42 7.29
C ALA A 58 -6.49 19.42 5.75
N GLN A 59 -6.65 18.26 5.10
CA GLN A 59 -6.50 18.07 3.64
C GLN A 59 -5.15 18.52 3.09
N ARG A 60 -4.07 18.34 3.87
CA ARG A 60 -2.72 18.80 3.54
C ARG A 60 -1.72 17.67 3.29
N LEU A 61 -2.11 16.41 3.47
CA LEU A 61 -1.20 15.27 3.34
C LEU A 61 -1.03 14.85 1.88
N PRO A 62 0.11 15.11 1.21
CA PRO A 62 0.30 14.64 -0.15
C PRO A 62 0.30 13.12 -0.16
N ILE A 63 -0.23 12.49 -1.20
CA ILE A 63 -0.05 11.05 -1.39
C ILE A 63 0.54 10.86 -2.79
N PRO A 64 1.74 10.27 -2.93
CA PRO A 64 2.57 9.68 -1.87
C PRO A 64 3.16 10.70 -0.87
N VAL A 65 3.44 10.25 0.36
CA VAL A 65 4.14 11.00 1.41
C VAL A 65 5.36 10.22 1.92
N GLU A 66 6.40 10.95 2.34
CA GLU A 66 7.57 10.36 2.99
C GLU A 66 7.32 10.06 4.48
N ALA A 67 6.41 9.13 4.76
CA ALA A 67 6.14 8.64 6.12
C ALA A 67 7.19 7.61 6.57
N HIS A 68 8.43 8.07 6.78
CA HIS A 68 9.60 7.21 7.02
C HIS A 68 9.39 6.22 8.17
N THR A 69 8.70 6.61 9.23
CA THR A 69 8.42 5.75 10.39
C THR A 69 7.58 4.54 9.98
N VAL A 70 6.48 4.74 9.25
CA VAL A 70 5.63 3.64 8.76
C VAL A 70 6.43 2.72 7.85
N PHE A 71 7.22 3.29 6.94
CA PHE A 71 7.98 2.52 5.95
C PHE A 71 9.04 1.65 6.62
N TYR A 72 9.77 2.24 7.56
CA TYR A 72 10.76 1.54 8.36
C TYR A 72 10.13 0.40 9.17
N LEU A 73 9.03 0.66 9.88
CA LEU A 73 8.41 -0.35 10.76
C LEU A 73 7.77 -1.52 10.01
N VAL A 74 7.28 -1.29 8.79
CA VAL A 74 6.89 -2.39 7.88
C VAL A 74 8.10 -3.23 7.50
N GLY A 75 9.21 -2.60 7.12
CA GLY A 75 10.42 -3.29 6.69
C GLY A 75 11.15 -4.03 7.81
N SER A 76 11.25 -3.43 9.00
CA SER A 76 11.94 -4.04 10.15
C SER A 76 11.13 -5.14 10.82
N GLY A 77 9.80 -5.09 10.70
CA GLY A 77 8.90 -6.08 11.30
C GLY A 77 8.88 -6.03 12.84
N GLU A 78 9.42 -4.98 13.46
CA GLU A 78 9.50 -4.82 14.93
C GLU A 78 8.13 -4.91 15.63
N LEU A 79 7.06 -4.57 14.91
CA LEU A 79 5.69 -4.60 15.41
C LEU A 79 4.94 -5.90 15.10
N ASN A 80 5.52 -6.83 14.34
CA ASN A 80 4.90 -8.12 14.01
C ASN A 80 4.48 -8.95 15.25
N PRO A 81 5.20 -8.91 16.39
CA PRO A 81 4.77 -9.62 17.59
C PRO A 81 3.49 -9.06 18.24
N ILE A 82 3.04 -7.84 17.89
CA ILE A 82 1.81 -7.26 18.44
C ILE A 82 0.60 -7.74 17.62
N PRO A 83 -0.34 -8.49 18.23
CA PRO A 83 -1.52 -8.98 17.53
C PRO A 83 -2.33 -7.83 16.93
N GLY A 84 -2.80 -8.01 15.69
CA GLY A 84 -3.63 -7.02 14.99
C GLY A 84 -2.87 -5.88 14.32
N VAL A 85 -1.57 -5.69 14.55
CA VAL A 85 -0.83 -4.53 13.99
C VAL A 85 -0.37 -4.74 12.55
N ARG A 86 0.10 -5.93 12.20
CA ARG A 86 0.77 -6.18 10.89
C ARG A 86 -0.09 -5.79 9.68
N ALA A 87 -1.33 -6.26 9.63
CA ALA A 87 -2.22 -6.03 8.50
C ALA A 87 -2.61 -4.55 8.30
N PRO A 88 -3.09 -3.80 9.32
CA PRO A 88 -3.39 -2.38 9.16
C PRO A 88 -2.12 -1.54 8.95
N LEU A 89 -0.97 -1.90 9.55
CA LEU A 89 0.29 -1.20 9.26
C LEU A 89 0.69 -1.34 7.78
N HIS A 90 0.55 -2.54 7.22
CA HIS A 90 0.81 -2.77 5.80
C HIS A 90 -0.17 -2.01 4.90
N ARG A 91 -1.48 -1.99 5.24
CA ARG A 91 -2.47 -1.18 4.51
C ARG A 91 -2.11 0.30 4.51
N LEU A 92 -1.76 0.85 5.68
CA LEU A 92 -1.35 2.25 5.79
C LEU A 92 -0.11 2.53 4.92
N TYR A 93 0.88 1.62 4.94
CA TYR A 93 2.06 1.72 4.07
C TYR A 93 1.68 1.81 2.58
N LEU A 94 0.82 0.94 2.08
CA LEU A 94 0.41 0.93 0.66
C LEU A 94 -0.26 2.25 0.25
N VAL A 95 -1.13 2.77 1.12
CA VAL A 95 -1.82 4.04 0.91
C VAL A 95 -0.82 5.19 0.89
N LEU A 96 0.03 5.33 1.91
CA LEU A 96 0.99 6.44 2.04
C LEU A 96 2.09 6.40 0.97
N LYS A 97 2.46 5.21 0.47
CA LYS A 97 3.34 5.05 -0.71
C LYS A 97 2.66 5.42 -2.03
N GLY A 98 1.37 5.68 -2.01
CA GLY A 98 0.60 6.05 -3.19
C GLY A 98 0.17 4.87 -4.06
N ILE A 99 0.43 3.63 -3.64
CA ILE A 99 0.02 2.40 -4.34
C ILE A 99 -1.51 2.27 -4.27
N GLY A 100 -2.09 2.51 -3.09
CA GLY A 100 -3.52 2.35 -2.83
C GLY A 100 -3.93 0.88 -2.65
N LEU A 101 -5.14 0.68 -2.14
CA LEU A 101 -5.65 -0.65 -1.82
C LEU A 101 -6.44 -1.26 -2.97
N ILE A 102 -6.34 -2.58 -3.13
CA ILE A 102 -7.24 -3.33 -4.00
C ILE A 102 -8.68 -3.31 -3.47
N LYS A 103 -9.66 -3.26 -4.37
CA LYS A 103 -11.09 -3.13 -4.09
C LYS A 103 -11.88 -4.07 -4.99
N PRO A 104 -13.13 -4.43 -4.66
CA PRO A 104 -13.93 -5.31 -5.51
C PRO A 104 -14.04 -4.87 -6.97
N ARG A 105 -14.10 -3.56 -7.23
CA ARG A 105 -14.14 -2.99 -8.59
C ARG A 105 -12.86 -3.23 -9.42
N HIS A 106 -11.74 -3.56 -8.77
CA HIS A 106 -10.47 -3.86 -9.45
C HIS A 106 -10.39 -5.33 -9.90
N VAL A 107 -11.22 -6.22 -9.33
CA VAL A 107 -11.18 -7.65 -9.61
C VAL A 107 -11.35 -7.96 -11.11
N PRO A 108 -12.31 -7.37 -11.85
CA PRO A 108 -12.43 -7.64 -13.28
C PRO A 108 -11.16 -7.31 -14.07
N LEU A 109 -10.50 -6.19 -13.75
CA LEU A 109 -9.25 -5.80 -14.40
C LEU A 109 -8.14 -6.81 -14.08
N LEU A 110 -7.98 -7.19 -12.81
CA LEU A 110 -6.99 -8.18 -12.40
C LEU A 110 -7.19 -9.52 -13.11
N LEU A 111 -8.44 -9.98 -13.24
CA LEU A 111 -8.78 -11.18 -13.98
C LEU A 111 -8.41 -11.05 -15.48
N SER A 112 -8.69 -9.91 -16.11
CA SER A 112 -8.25 -9.66 -17.49
C SER A 112 -6.74 -9.68 -17.63
N MET A 113 -5.98 -9.15 -16.66
CA MET A 113 -4.52 -9.18 -16.69
C MET A 113 -3.98 -10.61 -16.63
N ILE A 114 -4.58 -11.45 -15.80
CA ILE A 114 -4.27 -12.88 -15.70
C ILE A 114 -4.60 -13.60 -17.01
N ASP A 115 -5.81 -13.39 -17.55
CA ASP A 115 -6.25 -14.03 -18.79
C ASP A 115 -5.35 -13.63 -19.97
N ASP A 116 -5.03 -12.34 -20.10
CA ASP A 116 -4.16 -11.81 -21.16
C ASP A 116 -2.73 -12.41 -21.02
N LEU A 117 -2.18 -12.52 -19.80
CA LEU A 117 -0.84 -13.10 -19.59
C LEU A 117 -0.81 -14.60 -19.87
N TYR A 118 -1.86 -15.33 -19.48
CA TYR A 118 -1.98 -16.75 -19.74
C TYR A 118 -2.14 -17.04 -21.23
N ALA A 119 -2.90 -16.23 -21.97
CA ALA A 119 -3.04 -16.35 -23.42
C ALA A 119 -1.70 -16.18 -24.15
N ASP A 120 -0.89 -15.20 -23.75
CA ASP A 120 0.45 -15.00 -24.32
C ASP A 120 1.39 -16.19 -24.03
N ALA A 121 1.34 -16.74 -22.82
CA ALA A 121 2.08 -17.95 -22.47
C ALA A 121 1.59 -19.18 -23.26
N GLN A 122 0.30 -19.29 -23.53
CA GLN A 122 -0.27 -20.38 -24.32
C GLN A 122 0.23 -20.38 -25.77
N ALA A 123 0.50 -19.20 -26.35
CA ALA A 123 1.04 -19.09 -27.71
C ALA A 123 2.41 -19.78 -27.88
N ILE A 124 3.16 -19.95 -26.78
CA ILE A 124 4.48 -20.60 -26.73
C ILE A 124 4.49 -21.86 -25.84
N TRP A 125 3.32 -22.42 -25.50
CA TRP A 125 3.18 -23.45 -24.45
C TRP A 125 4.05 -24.70 -24.64
N SER A 126 4.26 -25.09 -25.91
CA SER A 126 5.11 -26.24 -26.28
C SER A 126 6.60 -26.00 -26.02
N GLU A 127 7.01 -24.73 -25.95
CA GLU A 127 8.40 -24.32 -25.73
C GLU A 127 8.71 -24.12 -24.23
N LEU A 128 7.66 -23.96 -23.41
CA LEU A 128 7.81 -23.74 -21.97
C LEU A 128 8.36 -24.99 -21.25
N PRO A 129 9.35 -24.84 -20.35
CA PRO A 129 9.70 -25.86 -19.38
C PRO A 129 8.51 -26.23 -18.49
N VAL A 130 8.54 -27.42 -17.90
CA VAL A 130 7.47 -27.90 -16.99
C VAL A 130 7.21 -26.90 -15.86
N GLN A 131 8.27 -26.33 -15.29
CA GLN A 131 8.20 -25.41 -14.16
C GLN A 131 7.51 -24.09 -14.52
N GLU A 132 7.74 -23.57 -15.73
CA GLU A 132 7.10 -22.34 -16.20
C GLU A 132 5.62 -22.58 -16.54
N ARG A 133 5.27 -23.77 -17.05
CA ARG A 133 3.86 -24.17 -17.21
C ARG A 133 3.15 -24.27 -15.87
N GLU A 134 3.78 -24.88 -14.86
CA GLU A 134 3.23 -24.95 -13.49
C GLU A 134 2.97 -23.56 -12.90
N VAL A 135 3.85 -22.60 -13.15
CA VAL A 135 3.68 -21.19 -12.73
C VAL A 135 2.43 -20.57 -13.38
N MET A 136 2.26 -20.76 -14.69
CA MET A 136 1.13 -20.20 -15.43
C MET A 136 -0.20 -20.89 -15.09
N ASP A 137 -0.20 -22.21 -14.94
CA ASP A 137 -1.38 -22.97 -14.54
C ASP A 137 -1.81 -22.64 -13.10
N ASP A 138 -0.88 -22.51 -12.15
CA ASP A 138 -1.21 -22.06 -10.78
C ASP A 138 -1.76 -20.63 -10.78
N LEU A 139 -1.19 -19.72 -11.57
CA LEU A 139 -1.71 -18.36 -11.68
C LEU A 139 -3.13 -18.34 -12.25
N TYR A 140 -3.37 -19.09 -13.33
CA TYR A 140 -4.68 -19.15 -13.98
C TYR A 140 -5.73 -19.79 -13.06
N ALA A 141 -5.36 -20.85 -12.34
CA ALA A 141 -6.22 -21.49 -11.34
C ALA A 141 -6.61 -20.54 -10.20
N ARG A 142 -5.67 -19.70 -9.74
CA ARG A 142 -5.96 -18.65 -8.73
C ARG A 142 -6.92 -17.59 -9.26
N GLY A 143 -6.73 -17.17 -10.51
CA GLY A 143 -7.68 -16.29 -11.18
C GLY A 143 -9.07 -16.90 -11.27
N ALA A 144 -9.17 -18.19 -11.60
CA ALA A 144 -10.44 -18.91 -11.63
C ALA A 144 -11.10 -19.01 -10.24
N ALA A 145 -10.33 -19.28 -9.18
CA ALA A 145 -10.85 -19.29 -7.81
C ALA A 145 -11.40 -17.92 -7.40
N LEU A 146 -10.65 -16.84 -7.66
CA LEU A 146 -11.11 -15.47 -7.42
C LEU A 146 -12.39 -15.15 -8.20
N ARG A 147 -12.48 -15.59 -9.47
CA ARG A 147 -13.65 -15.39 -10.35
C ARG A 147 -14.90 -16.12 -9.86
N HIS A 148 -14.76 -17.37 -9.40
CA HIS A 148 -15.91 -18.24 -9.10
C HIS A 148 -16.31 -18.23 -7.63
N GLN A 149 -15.35 -18.06 -6.72
CA GLN A 149 -15.56 -18.17 -5.27
C GLN A 149 -15.39 -16.82 -4.57
N GLY A 150 -14.81 -15.81 -5.23
CA GLY A 150 -14.47 -14.53 -4.58
C GLY A 150 -13.36 -14.68 -3.54
N GLU A 151 -12.65 -15.80 -3.55
CA GLU A 151 -11.60 -16.11 -2.58
C GLU A 151 -10.28 -15.47 -3.03
N TRP A 152 -9.74 -14.60 -2.17
CA TRP A 152 -8.40 -14.06 -2.38
C TRP A 152 -7.36 -15.15 -2.18
N PRO A 153 -6.48 -15.39 -3.15
CA PRO A 153 -5.51 -16.47 -3.04
C PRO A 153 -4.50 -16.18 -1.93
N THR A 154 -4.14 -17.21 -1.18
CA THR A 154 -3.06 -17.13 -0.21
C THR A 154 -1.71 -17.39 -0.86
N ALA A 155 -0.67 -16.76 -0.33
CA ALA A 155 0.71 -17.01 -0.69
C ALA A 155 1.04 -18.51 -0.65
N ASN A 156 1.70 -19.02 -1.69
CA ASN A 156 2.14 -20.42 -1.78
C ASN A 156 3.66 -20.47 -2.10
N PRO A 157 4.29 -21.66 -2.07
CA PRO A 157 5.69 -21.79 -2.46
C PRO A 157 6.00 -21.36 -3.91
N LEU A 158 5.03 -21.49 -4.83
CA LEU A 158 5.18 -21.07 -6.23
C LEU A 158 5.15 -19.55 -6.42
N GLN A 159 4.60 -18.79 -5.47
CA GLN A 159 4.55 -17.32 -5.52
C GLN A 159 5.94 -16.72 -5.73
N ARG A 160 6.98 -17.30 -5.11
CA ARG A 160 8.36 -16.83 -5.30
C ARG A 160 8.85 -16.98 -6.74
N ARG A 161 8.42 -18.04 -7.43
CA ARG A 161 8.74 -18.25 -8.85
C ARG A 161 7.88 -17.35 -9.73
N GLN A 162 6.62 -17.13 -9.37
CA GLN A 162 5.77 -16.14 -10.02
C GLN A 162 6.44 -14.74 -9.96
N THR A 163 7.05 -14.33 -8.86
CA THR A 163 7.67 -12.99 -8.72
C THR A 163 8.98 -12.74 -9.51
N GLY A 164 9.35 -13.59 -10.47
CA GLY A 164 10.33 -13.22 -11.52
C GLY A 164 11.81 -13.51 -11.25
N LEU A 165 12.13 -14.66 -10.64
CA LEU A 165 13.54 -15.11 -10.52
C LEU A 165 13.88 -16.37 -11.31
N ASP A 166 12.90 -17.07 -11.90
CA ASP A 166 13.07 -18.44 -12.43
C ASP A 166 12.30 -18.73 -13.75
N ASN A 167 11.92 -17.73 -14.57
CA ASN A 167 11.10 -17.97 -15.78
C ASN A 167 11.76 -17.52 -17.10
N PRO A 168 12.96 -18.01 -17.45
CA PRO A 168 13.74 -17.50 -18.58
C PRO A 168 13.07 -17.62 -19.96
N VAL A 169 12.19 -18.61 -20.19
CA VAL A 169 11.50 -18.74 -21.49
C VAL A 169 10.34 -17.75 -21.57
N LEU A 170 9.49 -17.69 -20.55
CA LEU A 170 8.43 -16.67 -20.43
C LEU A 170 9.02 -15.26 -20.53
N GLU A 171 10.09 -14.95 -19.80
CA GLU A 171 10.75 -13.64 -19.83
C GLU A 171 11.29 -13.26 -21.21
N ARG A 172 11.77 -14.23 -21.98
CA ARG A 172 12.31 -13.99 -23.32
C ARG A 172 11.23 -13.79 -24.37
N HIS A 173 10.11 -14.50 -24.25
CA HIS A 173 9.13 -14.64 -25.33
C HIS A 173 7.79 -13.94 -25.07
N VAL A 174 7.43 -13.70 -23.79
CA VAL A 174 6.20 -13.01 -23.42
C VAL A 174 6.50 -11.52 -23.17
N PRO A 175 5.86 -10.58 -23.89
CA PRO A 175 6.09 -9.16 -23.72
C PRO A 175 5.83 -8.69 -22.29
N ASP A 176 6.80 -7.95 -21.74
CA ASP A 176 6.76 -7.35 -20.41
C ASP A 176 6.36 -8.33 -19.29
N PHE A 177 6.71 -9.62 -19.45
CA PHE A 177 6.32 -10.69 -18.53
C PHE A 177 6.58 -10.34 -17.07
N ASN A 178 7.82 -9.92 -16.74
CA ASN A 178 8.21 -9.61 -15.38
C ASN A 178 7.35 -8.49 -14.78
N ASN A 179 7.13 -7.39 -15.51
CA ASN A 179 6.32 -6.26 -15.04
C ASN A 179 4.86 -6.69 -14.82
N ARG A 180 4.26 -7.37 -15.81
CA ARG A 180 2.86 -7.83 -15.73
C ARG A 180 2.67 -8.82 -14.59
N MET A 181 3.61 -9.75 -14.42
CA MET A 181 3.58 -10.73 -13.36
C MET A 181 3.77 -10.08 -11.99
N THR A 182 4.68 -9.10 -11.86
CA THR A 182 4.82 -8.28 -10.65
C THR A 182 3.51 -7.58 -10.30
N ASP A 183 2.88 -6.91 -11.27
CA ASP A 183 1.62 -6.19 -11.02
C ASP A 183 0.50 -7.14 -10.59
N ILE A 184 0.34 -8.27 -11.27
CA ILE A 184 -0.66 -9.29 -10.93
C ILE A 184 -0.41 -9.86 -9.53
N THR A 185 0.82 -10.28 -9.25
CA THR A 185 1.16 -10.92 -7.96
C THR A 185 1.08 -9.94 -6.79
N ALA A 186 1.52 -8.69 -6.97
CA ALA A 186 1.37 -7.64 -5.98
C ALA A 186 -0.11 -7.37 -5.68
N SER A 187 -0.98 -7.35 -6.70
CA SER A 187 -2.41 -7.22 -6.50
C SER A 187 -3.04 -8.43 -5.79
N LEU A 188 -2.68 -9.65 -6.17
CA LEU A 188 -3.25 -10.88 -5.61
C LEU A 188 -2.83 -11.12 -4.15
N PHE A 189 -1.56 -10.89 -3.84
CA PHE A 189 -0.96 -11.36 -2.58
C PHE A 189 -0.56 -10.24 -1.62
N GLU A 190 -0.32 -9.05 -2.14
CA GLU A 190 0.02 -7.88 -1.32
C GLU A 190 -1.11 -6.84 -1.30
N HIS A 191 -2.23 -7.12 -1.98
CA HIS A 191 -3.40 -6.26 -2.03
C HIS A 191 -3.14 -4.86 -2.63
N TRP A 192 -2.15 -4.75 -3.52
CA TRP A 192 -1.87 -3.52 -4.26
C TRP A 192 -3.02 -3.22 -5.23
N ARG A 193 -3.39 -1.95 -5.36
CA ARG A 193 -4.30 -1.53 -6.44
C ARG A 193 -3.62 -1.78 -7.81
N PRO A 194 -4.27 -2.48 -8.75
CA PRO A 194 -3.77 -2.56 -10.11
C PRO A 194 -3.91 -1.18 -10.77
N TYR A 195 -2.79 -0.64 -11.26
CA TYR A 195 -2.64 0.73 -11.78
C TYR A 195 -3.00 1.81 -10.74
N ALA A 196 -1.97 2.38 -10.11
CA ALA A 196 -2.15 3.49 -9.18
C ALA A 196 -2.83 4.67 -9.87
N ALA A 197 -3.78 5.30 -9.18
CA ALA A 197 -4.42 6.52 -9.67
C ALA A 197 -3.36 7.62 -9.88
N LYS A 198 -3.44 8.32 -11.02
CA LYS A 198 -2.72 9.59 -11.18
C LYS A 198 -3.33 10.60 -10.20
N LYS A 199 -2.56 10.98 -9.20
CA LYS A 199 -3.00 11.89 -8.14
C LYS A 199 -2.75 13.32 -8.60
N PRO A 200 -3.76 14.22 -8.55
CA PRO A 200 -3.50 15.63 -8.81
C PRO A 200 -2.48 16.12 -7.78
N PRO A 201 -1.58 17.06 -8.14
CA PRO A 201 -0.76 17.72 -7.14
C PRO A 201 -1.70 18.31 -6.09
N LEU A 202 -1.37 18.14 -4.81
CA LEU A 202 -2.09 18.87 -3.78
C LEU A 202 -2.01 20.36 -4.07
N ASP A 203 -3.09 21.07 -3.72
CA ASP A 203 -2.99 22.52 -3.58
C ASP A 203 -1.83 22.85 -2.64
N PRO A 204 -1.08 23.93 -2.91
CA PRO A 204 -0.01 24.36 -2.02
C PRO A 204 -0.55 24.41 -0.59
N PRO A 205 0.20 23.91 0.40
CA PRO A 205 -0.28 23.87 1.78
C PRO A 205 -0.78 25.26 2.14
N HIS A 206 -2.04 25.38 2.56
CA HIS A 206 -2.51 26.58 3.23
C HIS A 206 -1.55 26.82 4.38
N PRO A 207 -0.75 27.90 4.37
CA PRO A 207 0.34 28.05 5.32
C PRO A 207 -0.23 27.95 6.73
N GLY A 208 0.00 26.80 7.34
CA GLY A 208 -0.36 26.52 8.71
C GLY A 208 0.53 27.37 9.59
N LEU A 209 -0.12 28.28 10.31
CA LEU A 209 0.44 29.29 11.21
C LEU A 209 1.23 30.43 10.52
N PRO A 210 0.97 31.70 10.91
CA PRO A 210 1.76 32.84 10.45
C PRO A 210 3.24 32.65 10.82
N ARG A 211 4.15 33.26 10.04
CA ARG A 211 5.62 33.21 10.24
C ARG A 211 6.09 33.69 11.62
N SER A 212 5.20 34.28 12.40
CA SER A 212 5.43 34.74 13.76
C SER A 212 4.98 33.68 14.76
N ALA A 213 5.89 33.25 15.63
CA ALA A 213 5.53 32.53 16.84
C ALA A 213 4.47 33.34 17.62
N PRO A 214 3.53 32.67 18.34
CA PRO A 214 2.70 33.35 19.31
C PRO A 214 3.59 34.16 20.25
N PRO A 215 3.19 35.38 20.67
CA PRO A 215 3.94 36.12 21.66
C PRO A 215 4.17 35.24 22.88
N GLU A 216 5.38 35.27 23.44
CA GLU A 216 5.65 34.58 24.71
C GLU A 216 4.57 35.02 25.72
N PRO A 217 3.97 34.09 26.48
CA PRO A 217 3.11 34.47 27.59
C PRO A 217 3.92 35.40 28.50
N GLU A 218 3.32 36.52 28.90
CA GLU A 218 3.96 37.48 29.80
C GLU A 218 4.53 36.71 31.00
N ARG A 219 5.86 36.62 31.05
CA ARG A 219 6.52 36.05 32.21
C ARG A 219 6.21 37.02 33.36
N PRO A 220 5.63 36.57 34.48
CA PRO A 220 5.50 37.44 35.64
C PRO A 220 6.90 37.91 35.98
N ASN A 221 7.10 39.23 35.95
CA ASN A 221 8.36 39.89 36.27
C ASN A 221 8.80 39.39 37.65
N PRO A 222 9.84 38.53 37.76
CA PRO A 222 10.37 38.16 39.05
C PRO A 222 11.19 39.37 39.47
N GLY A 223 10.55 40.27 40.23
CA GLY A 223 11.12 41.54 40.72
C GLY A 223 12.29 41.38 41.69
N TRP A 224 13.12 40.35 41.52
CA TRP A 224 14.28 40.05 42.33
C TRP A 224 15.48 39.98 41.40
N PHE A 225 16.04 41.14 41.10
CA PHE A 225 17.48 41.43 41.03
C PHE A 225 17.64 42.85 40.46
N ARG A 226 17.75 43.83 41.36
CA ARG A 226 18.50 45.06 41.10
C ARG A 226 19.79 44.98 41.94
N PRO A 227 20.96 45.31 41.40
CA PRO A 227 22.05 45.81 42.23
C PRO A 227 21.68 47.18 42.82
#